data_AF-A0A8C3T7S8-F1
#
_entry.id   AF-A0A8C3T7S8-F1
#
_cell.length_a   1.000
_cell.length_b   1.000
_cell.length_c   1.000
_cell.angle_alpha   90.00
_cell.angle_beta   90.00
_cell.angle_gamma   90.00
#
_symmetry.space_group_name_H-M   'P 1'
#
loop_
_entity.id
_entity.type
_entity.pdbx_description
1 polymer ?
#
loop_
_entity_poly.entity_id
_entity_poly.type
_entity_poly.pdbx_seq_one_letter_code
_entity_poly.pdbx_strand_id
1 'polypeptide(L)'
;MSSIAAYYNRKTVLITGATGFMGKVLMEKLLRSSPNVEAVYILVRPKAGQSMQERVANMVKSKVFDRVREDCPHFQEKIKPINAELTQPNLAISAKDSQELLSRVNVVFHCAATIRFDEPLKHALLLNVMGTQQLLLLSRQMQKLEAFIHVSTAYANCNRRNIDEVIYPPPVEIKKLCDLVEWLDESIIQEITPKLIGDWPNTYTYTKALAEYLVQQEKDHLNVAIIRPSIVGASWHEPFPGWIDNFNGPSGMIIAAGKGILQTVKVNNDAVADLIPVDVVINLILAAGWYTAVHRPKTMMVYNCTTGGINPFCWGDIGYHVISTFKRNPLEQAFRIPSAQMTSNHLINQYWITVSHKAPAMLYDFYLRLTGRKPRMMKIFNRLHKSMMLLEYFTTQSWEWSSENMNMLMAQLSPEDRRLFNFDVRQLHWSEYIENYCIGAKKYLLNEDMSGIPAAKQHLRKLRNIQYAFNTTLLVIIWRIFIARSQMARNIWYFVVSLCYKFLSYFRASSTLRH
;
A
#
# COMPACT_ATOMS: atom_id res chain seq x y z
N MET A 1 -28.87 2.88 -22.19
CA MET A 1 -27.41 2.72 -22.40
C MET A 1 -27.03 1.31 -22.00
N SER A 2 -26.02 0.70 -22.64
CA SER A 2 -25.54 -0.62 -22.23
C SER A 2 -24.89 -0.54 -20.85
N SER A 3 -25.14 -1.53 -19.99
CA SER A 3 -24.45 -1.65 -18.69
C SER A 3 -22.94 -1.75 -18.86
N ILE A 4 -22.18 -1.49 -17.79
CA ILE A 4 -20.70 -1.55 -17.82
C ILE A 4 -20.25 -2.95 -18.27
N ALA A 5 -20.84 -4.00 -17.69
CA ALA A 5 -20.54 -5.38 -18.05
C ALA A 5 -20.87 -5.70 -19.52
N ALA A 6 -22.01 -5.22 -20.02
CA ALA A 6 -22.41 -5.43 -21.40
C ALA A 6 -21.48 -4.71 -22.39
N TYR A 7 -20.94 -3.54 -22.02
CA TYR A 7 -20.01 -2.79 -22.85
C TYR A 7 -18.68 -3.54 -23.09
N TYR A 8 -18.11 -4.16 -22.05
CA TYR A 8 -16.85 -4.90 -22.17
C TYR A 8 -16.99 -6.25 -22.87
N ASN A 9 -18.21 -6.77 -23.03
CA ASN A 9 -18.43 -7.96 -23.82
C ASN A 9 -18.04 -7.73 -25.28
N ARG A 10 -17.34 -8.70 -25.87
CA ARG A 10 -16.78 -8.66 -27.23
C ARG A 10 -15.79 -7.51 -27.47
N LYS A 11 -15.27 -6.89 -26.40
CA LYS A 11 -14.15 -5.95 -26.49
C LYS A 11 -12.85 -6.69 -26.29
N THR A 12 -11.79 -6.15 -26.87
CA THR A 12 -10.44 -6.52 -26.50
C THR A 12 -9.80 -5.40 -25.67
N VAL A 13 -9.16 -5.79 -24.57
CA VAL A 13 -8.65 -4.87 -23.56
C VAL A 13 -7.14 -5.07 -23.41
N LEU A 14 -6.37 -4.00 -23.41
CA LEU A 14 -4.94 -4.01 -23.08
C LEU A 14 -4.73 -3.52 -21.65
N ILE A 15 -4.09 -4.33 -20.81
CA ILE A 15 -3.72 -3.95 -19.43
C ILE A 15 -2.21 -3.95 -19.30
N THR A 16 -1.62 -2.79 -19.00
CA THR A 16 -0.23 -2.74 -18.55
C THR A 16 -0.16 -2.90 -17.04
N GLY A 17 0.91 -3.50 -16.52
CA GLY A 17 1.03 -3.74 -15.08
C GLY A 17 0.09 -4.83 -14.55
N ALA A 18 -0.47 -5.66 -15.44
CA ALA A 18 -1.42 -6.74 -15.10
C ALA A 18 -0.87 -7.75 -14.07
N THR A 19 0.45 -7.93 -14.02
CA THR A 19 1.11 -8.82 -13.04
C THR A 19 1.31 -8.21 -11.66
N GLY A 20 1.03 -6.91 -11.49
CA GLY A 20 1.03 -6.21 -10.21
C GLY A 20 -0.28 -6.36 -9.44
N PHE A 21 -0.32 -5.84 -8.22
CA PHE A 21 -1.47 -5.96 -7.31
C PHE A 21 -2.79 -5.49 -7.93
N MET A 22 -2.89 -4.20 -8.29
CA MET A 22 -4.10 -3.64 -8.93
C MET A 22 -4.41 -4.32 -10.27
N GLY A 23 -3.39 -4.60 -11.08
CA GLY A 23 -3.56 -5.21 -12.39
C GLY A 23 -4.21 -6.61 -12.32
N LYS A 24 -3.87 -7.42 -11.31
CA LYS A 24 -4.52 -8.72 -11.09
C LYS A 24 -5.99 -8.57 -10.72
N VAL A 25 -6.32 -7.65 -9.82
CA VAL A 25 -7.72 -7.39 -9.42
C VAL A 25 -8.53 -6.84 -10.58
N LEU A 26 -7.94 -5.95 -11.39
CA LEU A 26 -8.58 -5.43 -12.60
C LEU A 26 -8.92 -6.55 -13.58
N MET A 27 -7.95 -7.43 -13.84
CA MET A 27 -8.15 -8.56 -14.74
C MET A 27 -9.17 -9.56 -14.19
N GLU A 28 -9.10 -9.90 -12.90
CA GLU A 28 -10.09 -10.74 -12.21
C GLU A 28 -11.50 -10.16 -12.37
N LYS A 29 -11.66 -8.89 -11.99
CA LYS A 29 -12.96 -8.22 -12.01
C LYS A 29 -13.53 -8.13 -13.42
N LEU A 30 -12.70 -7.78 -14.41
CA LEU A 30 -13.11 -7.71 -15.82
C LEU A 30 -13.60 -9.08 -16.32
N LEU A 31 -12.80 -10.13 -16.11
CA LEU A 31 -13.13 -11.48 -16.59
C LEU A 31 -14.38 -12.05 -15.91
N ARG A 32 -14.58 -11.77 -14.62
CA ARG A 32 -15.75 -12.25 -13.87
C ARG A 32 -17.01 -11.45 -14.19
N SER A 33 -16.92 -10.13 -14.26
CA SER A 33 -18.09 -9.27 -14.51
C SER A 33 -18.51 -9.22 -15.98
N SER A 34 -17.56 -9.45 -16.91
CA SER A 34 -17.77 -9.40 -18.35
C SER A 34 -17.25 -10.70 -18.99
N PRO A 35 -17.91 -11.84 -18.73
CA PRO A 35 -17.41 -13.14 -19.16
C PRO A 35 -17.32 -13.28 -20.67
N ASN A 36 -17.99 -12.44 -21.47
CA ASN A 36 -17.88 -12.48 -22.92
C ASN A 36 -16.86 -11.47 -23.48
N VAL A 37 -15.96 -10.92 -22.66
CA VAL A 37 -14.78 -10.19 -23.15
C VAL A 37 -13.99 -11.07 -24.14
N GLU A 38 -13.61 -10.51 -25.28
CA GLU A 38 -13.02 -11.28 -26.38
C GLU A 38 -11.58 -11.68 -26.06
N ALA A 39 -10.76 -10.70 -25.65
CA ALA A 39 -9.38 -10.93 -25.28
C ALA A 39 -8.91 -9.88 -24.27
N VAL A 40 -8.04 -10.30 -23.34
CA VAL A 40 -7.32 -9.43 -22.42
C VAL A 40 -5.83 -9.54 -22.73
N TYR A 41 -5.30 -8.56 -23.45
CA TYR A 41 -3.88 -8.43 -23.72
C TYR A 41 -3.18 -7.90 -22.48
N ILE A 42 -2.06 -8.53 -22.10
CA ILE A 42 -1.26 -8.09 -20.95
C ILE A 42 0.19 -7.88 -21.37
N LEU A 43 0.74 -6.72 -21.03
CA LEU A 43 2.17 -6.45 -21.23
C LEU A 43 2.96 -7.08 -20.08
N VAL A 44 3.86 -8.00 -20.43
CA VAL A 44 4.69 -8.76 -19.49
C VAL A 44 6.15 -8.42 -19.70
N ARG A 45 6.76 -7.86 -18.66
CA ARG A 45 8.20 -7.60 -18.65
C ARG A 45 9.01 -8.91 -18.62
N PRO A 46 10.08 -9.04 -19.41
CA PRO A 46 11.02 -10.15 -19.26
C PRO A 46 11.57 -10.26 -17.83
N LYS A 47 11.82 -11.48 -17.36
CA LYS A 47 12.47 -11.73 -16.07
C LYS A 47 13.50 -12.85 -16.24
N ALA A 48 14.73 -12.63 -15.76
CA ALA A 48 15.79 -13.62 -15.83
C ALA A 48 15.36 -14.93 -15.17
N GLY A 49 15.52 -16.05 -15.88
CA GLY A 49 15.22 -17.40 -15.38
C GLY A 49 13.74 -17.76 -15.30
N GLN A 50 12.83 -17.00 -15.92
CA GLN A 50 11.40 -17.35 -15.97
C GLN A 50 10.79 -16.97 -17.33
N SER A 51 10.13 -17.92 -17.99
CA SER A 51 9.42 -17.63 -19.25
C SER A 51 8.19 -16.74 -19.02
N MET A 52 7.76 -16.02 -20.05
CA MET A 52 6.52 -15.22 -20.00
C MET A 52 5.32 -16.12 -19.64
N GLN A 53 5.23 -17.29 -20.27
CA GLN A 53 4.16 -18.26 -20.07
C GLN A 53 4.13 -18.77 -18.64
N GLU A 54 5.28 -19.10 -18.04
CA GLU A 54 5.37 -19.48 -16.63
C GLU A 54 4.93 -18.35 -15.69
N ARG A 55 5.32 -17.11 -16.00
CA ARG A 55 4.93 -15.95 -15.18
C ARG A 55 3.43 -15.74 -15.18
N VAL A 56 2.80 -15.87 -16.35
CA VAL A 56 1.34 -15.76 -16.50
C VAL A 56 0.64 -16.94 -15.84
N ALA A 57 1.12 -18.18 -16.06
CA ALA A 57 0.59 -19.38 -15.43
C ALA A 57 0.62 -19.30 -13.90
N ASN A 58 1.71 -18.80 -13.33
CA ASN A 58 1.81 -18.60 -11.87
C ASN A 58 0.91 -17.48 -11.37
N MET A 59 0.74 -16.40 -12.14
CA MET A 59 -0.19 -15.33 -11.80
C MET A 59 -1.64 -15.85 -11.76
N VAL A 60 -2.09 -16.57 -12.79
CA VAL A 60 -3.47 -17.08 -12.86
C VAL A 60 -3.76 -18.18 -11.85
N LYS A 61 -2.74 -18.82 -11.25
CA LYS A 61 -2.89 -19.75 -10.10
C LYS A 61 -3.08 -19.05 -8.75
N SER A 62 -2.87 -17.74 -8.67
CA SER A 62 -3.08 -16.97 -7.45
C SER A 62 -4.54 -17.04 -7.00
N LYS A 63 -4.76 -17.03 -5.67
CA LYS A 63 -6.10 -17.07 -5.05
C LYS A 63 -7.05 -15.98 -5.52
N VAL A 64 -6.50 -14.85 -6.00
CA VAL A 64 -7.31 -13.76 -6.58
C VAL A 64 -8.22 -14.28 -7.71
N PHE A 65 -7.77 -15.27 -8.48
CA PHE A 65 -8.52 -15.83 -9.60
C PHE A 65 -9.38 -17.04 -9.23
N ASP A 66 -9.52 -17.40 -7.95
CA ASP A 66 -10.28 -18.60 -7.54
C ASP A 66 -11.75 -18.45 -7.98
N ARG A 67 -12.37 -17.30 -7.70
CA ARG A 67 -13.76 -17.04 -8.07
C ARG A 67 -14.00 -17.05 -9.58
N VAL A 68 -13.13 -16.40 -10.37
CA VAL A 68 -13.26 -16.45 -11.84
C VAL A 68 -13.00 -17.84 -12.41
N ARG A 69 -12.21 -18.68 -11.74
CA ARG A 69 -12.01 -20.07 -12.16
C ARG A 69 -13.27 -20.90 -11.98
N GLU A 70 -14.02 -20.64 -10.90
CA GLU A 70 -15.32 -21.25 -10.64
C GLU A 70 -16.38 -20.75 -11.62
N ASP A 71 -16.48 -19.44 -11.81
CA ASP A 71 -17.51 -18.80 -12.64
C ASP A 71 -17.24 -18.92 -14.16
N CYS A 72 -15.96 -19.02 -14.58
CA CYS A 72 -15.52 -18.99 -15.97
C CYS A 72 -14.36 -19.98 -16.24
N PRO A 73 -14.62 -21.29 -16.39
CA PRO A 73 -13.59 -22.34 -16.43
C PRO A 73 -12.49 -22.14 -17.50
N HIS A 74 -12.80 -21.47 -18.61
CA HIS A 74 -11.90 -21.21 -19.75
C HIS A 74 -11.34 -19.78 -19.80
N PHE A 75 -11.39 -19.00 -18.71
CA PHE A 75 -10.96 -17.59 -18.71
C PHE A 75 -9.50 -17.40 -19.19
N GLN A 76 -8.64 -18.39 -18.95
CA GLN A 76 -7.21 -18.33 -19.29
C GLN A 76 -6.97 -18.20 -20.80
N GLU A 77 -7.86 -18.75 -21.63
CA GLU A 77 -7.76 -18.70 -23.09
C GLU A 77 -7.94 -17.27 -23.62
N LYS A 78 -8.57 -16.39 -22.84
CA LYS A 78 -8.77 -14.97 -23.16
C LYS A 78 -7.55 -14.12 -22.83
N ILE A 79 -6.64 -14.61 -21.99
CA ILE A 79 -5.44 -13.86 -21.59
C ILE A 79 -4.37 -14.03 -22.68
N LYS A 80 -3.99 -12.92 -23.31
CA LYS A 80 -3.01 -12.88 -24.41
C LYS A 80 -1.77 -12.10 -23.96
N PRO A 81 -0.73 -12.79 -23.46
CA PRO A 81 0.44 -12.09 -22.95
C PRO A 81 1.38 -11.67 -24.09
N ILE A 82 1.92 -10.45 -23.99
CA ILE A 82 2.84 -9.83 -24.96
C ILE A 82 4.11 -9.42 -24.23
N ASN A 83 5.26 -9.72 -24.83
CA ASN A 83 6.55 -9.27 -24.31
C ASN A 83 6.66 -7.77 -24.53
N ALA A 84 6.91 -7.05 -23.45
CA ALA A 84 7.16 -5.61 -23.55
C ALA A 84 8.07 -5.14 -22.41
N GLU A 85 8.94 -4.19 -22.72
CA GLU A 85 9.71 -3.42 -21.76
C GLU A 85 9.44 -1.93 -21.99
N LEU A 86 8.78 -1.29 -21.02
CA LEU A 86 8.32 0.10 -21.16
C LEU A 86 9.48 1.10 -21.25
N THR A 87 10.65 0.73 -20.74
CA THR A 87 11.85 1.57 -20.79
C THR A 87 12.65 1.44 -22.08
N GLN A 88 12.25 0.55 -22.99
CA GLN A 88 12.94 0.33 -24.27
C GLN A 88 12.18 1.00 -25.42
N PRO A 89 12.86 1.36 -26.53
CA PRO A 89 12.22 1.89 -27.71
C PRO A 89 11.13 0.96 -28.26
N ASN A 90 10.02 1.54 -28.73
CA ASN A 90 8.84 0.82 -29.20
C ASN A 90 8.32 -0.22 -28.20
N LEU A 91 8.52 0.04 -26.90
CA LEU A 91 8.17 -0.85 -25.79
C LEU A 91 8.80 -2.26 -25.89
N ALA A 92 9.82 -2.46 -26.73
CA ALA A 92 10.37 -3.78 -27.10
C ALA A 92 9.31 -4.82 -27.53
N ILE A 93 8.21 -4.37 -28.14
CA ILE A 93 7.15 -5.26 -28.66
C ILE A 93 7.55 -5.74 -30.07
N SER A 94 7.25 -7.00 -30.38
CA SER A 94 7.51 -7.55 -31.73
C SER A 94 6.61 -6.88 -32.77
N ALA A 95 7.05 -6.81 -34.04
CA ALA A 95 6.23 -6.22 -35.11
C ALA A 95 4.87 -6.92 -35.26
N LYS A 96 4.84 -8.25 -35.08
CA LYS A 96 3.61 -9.06 -35.11
C LYS A 96 2.66 -8.68 -33.97
N ASP A 97 3.16 -8.62 -32.74
CA ASP A 97 2.34 -8.29 -31.57
C ASP A 97 1.88 -6.83 -31.61
N SER A 98 2.72 -5.93 -32.12
CA SER A 98 2.35 -4.54 -32.35
C SER A 98 1.15 -4.47 -33.31
N GLN A 99 1.22 -5.14 -34.47
CA GLN A 99 0.12 -5.16 -35.44
C GLN A 99 -1.18 -5.77 -34.87
N GLU A 100 -1.06 -6.81 -34.05
CA GLU A 100 -2.19 -7.40 -33.33
C GLU A 100 -2.85 -6.36 -32.39
N LEU A 101 -2.05 -5.64 -31.60
CA LEU A 101 -2.56 -4.59 -30.71
C LEU A 101 -3.23 -3.46 -31.48
N LEU A 102 -2.60 -2.97 -32.55
CA LEU A 102 -3.09 -1.86 -33.37
C LEU A 102 -4.45 -2.16 -34.03
N SER A 103 -4.68 -3.41 -34.43
CA SER A 103 -5.88 -3.81 -35.19
C SER A 103 -7.07 -4.24 -34.31
N ARG A 104 -6.83 -4.59 -33.04
CA ARG A 104 -7.85 -5.22 -32.18
C ARG A 104 -8.26 -4.40 -30.99
N VAL A 105 -7.32 -3.75 -30.28
CA VAL A 105 -7.54 -3.15 -28.96
C VAL A 105 -8.63 -2.09 -28.98
N ASN A 106 -9.61 -2.24 -28.08
CA ASN A 106 -10.69 -1.26 -27.87
C ASN A 106 -10.47 -0.38 -26.65
N VAL A 107 -9.87 -0.91 -25.59
CA VAL A 107 -9.66 -0.18 -24.33
C VAL A 107 -8.27 -0.45 -23.80
N VAL A 108 -7.57 0.61 -23.39
CA VAL A 108 -6.26 0.52 -22.73
C VAL A 108 -6.40 0.95 -21.27
N PHE A 109 -5.98 0.09 -20.34
CA PHE A 109 -5.77 0.40 -18.94
C PHE A 109 -4.28 0.44 -18.62
N HIS A 110 -3.74 1.65 -18.48
CA HIS A 110 -2.34 1.85 -18.16
C HIS A 110 -2.12 1.91 -16.64
N CYS A 111 -1.81 0.75 -16.04
CA CYS A 111 -1.57 0.61 -14.59
C CYS A 111 -0.07 0.43 -14.23
N ALA A 112 0.81 0.27 -15.22
CA ALA A 112 2.23 0.08 -14.98
C ALA A 112 2.91 1.36 -14.49
N ALA A 113 3.66 1.26 -13.40
CA ALA A 113 4.52 2.32 -12.88
C ALA A 113 5.57 1.74 -11.92
N THR A 114 6.66 2.45 -11.68
CA THR A 114 7.41 2.27 -10.43
C THR A 114 6.65 2.98 -9.33
N ILE A 115 6.44 2.29 -8.22
CA ILE A 115 5.75 2.80 -7.01
C ILE A 115 6.74 2.97 -5.85
N ARG A 116 8.05 2.90 -6.14
CA ARG A 116 9.10 3.03 -5.14
C ARG A 116 9.43 4.50 -4.92
N PHE A 117 9.33 4.95 -3.67
CA PHE A 117 9.61 6.34 -3.30
C PHE A 117 11.11 6.67 -3.27
N ASP A 118 11.97 5.65 -3.32
CA ASP A 118 13.43 5.78 -3.32
C ASP A 118 14.07 5.46 -4.68
N GLU A 119 13.28 5.43 -5.75
CA GLU A 119 13.77 5.15 -7.09
C GLU A 119 14.55 6.36 -7.65
N PRO A 120 15.74 6.16 -8.24
CA PRO A 120 16.49 7.23 -8.90
C PRO A 120 15.64 7.94 -9.96
N LEU A 121 15.81 9.26 -10.07
CA LEU A 121 14.98 10.10 -10.96
C LEU A 121 15.04 9.62 -12.42
N LYS A 122 16.22 9.20 -12.91
CA LYS A 122 16.40 8.66 -14.26
C LYS A 122 15.50 7.46 -14.53
N HIS A 123 15.52 6.48 -13.62
CA HIS A 123 14.70 5.28 -13.76
C HIS A 123 13.20 5.60 -13.62
N ALA A 124 12.84 6.48 -12.68
CA ALA A 124 11.46 6.91 -12.49
C ALA A 124 10.90 7.62 -13.74
N LEU A 125 11.68 8.50 -14.39
CA LEU A 125 11.30 9.18 -15.63
C LEU A 125 11.17 8.19 -16.81
N LEU A 126 12.14 7.30 -16.99
CA LEU A 126 12.09 6.28 -18.04
C LEU A 126 10.82 5.45 -17.97
N LEU A 127 10.44 4.99 -16.77
CA LEU A 127 9.29 4.11 -16.62
C LEU A 127 7.96 4.87 -16.60
N ASN A 128 7.82 5.90 -15.76
CA ASN A 128 6.53 6.55 -15.51
C ASN A 128 6.20 7.61 -16.56
N VAL A 129 7.20 8.24 -17.18
CA VAL A 129 7.00 9.35 -18.12
C VAL A 129 7.23 8.88 -19.56
N MET A 130 8.44 8.42 -19.89
CA MET A 130 8.75 7.98 -21.26
C MET A 130 7.98 6.71 -21.64
N GLY A 131 7.85 5.74 -20.73
CA GLY A 131 7.03 4.54 -20.95
C GLY A 131 5.55 4.87 -21.22
N THR A 132 5.01 5.87 -20.50
CA THR A 132 3.65 6.38 -20.75
C THR A 132 3.57 7.04 -22.12
N GLN A 133 4.54 7.89 -22.48
CA GLN A 133 4.58 8.57 -23.78
C GLN A 133 4.61 7.56 -24.95
N GLN A 134 5.46 6.55 -24.87
CA GLN A 134 5.53 5.50 -25.90
C GLN A 134 4.22 4.73 -26.03
N LEU A 135 3.55 4.42 -24.92
CA LEU A 135 2.27 3.75 -24.94
C LEU A 135 1.15 4.64 -25.54
N LEU A 136 1.16 5.94 -25.26
CA LEU A 136 0.25 6.91 -25.88
C LEU A 136 0.46 6.96 -27.40
N LEU A 137 1.71 7.02 -27.86
CA LEU A 137 2.06 7.00 -29.30
C LEU A 137 1.63 5.72 -30.01
N LEU A 138 1.75 4.56 -29.34
CA LEU A 138 1.21 3.30 -29.85
C LEU A 138 -0.32 3.34 -29.89
N SER A 139 -0.96 3.86 -28.84
CA SER A 139 -2.41 3.94 -28.71
C SER A 139 -3.04 4.84 -29.77
N ARG A 140 -2.36 5.92 -30.16
CA ARG A 140 -2.77 6.81 -31.25
C ARG A 140 -2.93 6.10 -32.60
N GLN A 141 -2.20 5.00 -32.80
CA GLN A 141 -2.23 4.22 -34.03
C GLN A 141 -3.28 3.09 -33.98
N MET A 142 -3.91 2.84 -32.82
CA MET A 142 -4.91 1.78 -32.66
C MET A 142 -6.23 2.16 -33.36
N GLN A 143 -6.65 1.32 -34.30
CA GLN A 143 -7.77 1.61 -35.20
C GLN A 143 -9.14 1.55 -34.52
N LYS A 144 -9.25 0.79 -33.44
CA LYS A 144 -10.52 0.50 -32.75
C LYS A 144 -10.56 1.06 -31.32
N LEU A 145 -9.60 1.91 -30.95
CA LEU A 145 -9.49 2.41 -29.59
C LEU A 145 -10.65 3.36 -29.26
N GLU A 146 -11.37 3.04 -28.20
CA GLU A 146 -12.52 3.79 -27.70
C GLU A 146 -12.19 4.56 -26.42
N ALA A 147 -11.29 4.04 -25.59
CA ALA A 147 -10.86 4.68 -24.35
C ALA A 147 -9.43 4.31 -23.94
N PHE A 148 -8.71 5.31 -23.43
CA PHE A 148 -7.40 5.14 -22.78
C PHE A 148 -7.48 5.66 -21.34
N ILE A 149 -7.23 4.76 -20.39
CA ILE A 149 -7.39 5.05 -18.96
C ILE A 149 -6.03 4.99 -18.29
N HIS A 150 -5.57 6.13 -17.78
CA HIS A 150 -4.30 6.25 -17.06
C HIS A 150 -4.50 6.17 -15.55
N VAL A 151 -3.78 5.27 -14.89
CA VAL A 151 -3.75 5.21 -13.42
C VAL A 151 -2.58 6.03 -12.89
N SER A 152 -2.91 7.16 -12.28
CA SER A 152 -1.97 8.04 -11.58
C SER A 152 -2.01 7.75 -10.07
N THR A 153 -1.95 8.78 -9.23
CA THR A 153 -2.13 8.72 -7.78
C THR A 153 -2.68 10.06 -7.30
N ALA A 154 -3.51 10.05 -6.26
CA ALA A 154 -3.96 11.27 -5.60
C ALA A 154 -2.74 12.15 -5.25
N TYR A 155 -1.68 11.53 -4.74
CA TYR A 155 -0.47 12.22 -4.30
C TYR A 155 0.40 12.81 -5.42
N ALA A 156 -0.01 12.76 -6.69
CA ALA A 156 0.76 13.32 -7.79
C ALA A 156 1.05 14.81 -7.57
N ASN A 157 0.11 15.55 -6.97
CA ASN A 157 0.24 16.98 -6.66
C ASN A 157 0.24 17.25 -5.15
N CYS A 158 0.77 16.32 -4.34
CA CYS A 158 0.76 16.42 -2.87
C CYS A 158 1.60 17.58 -2.29
N ASN A 159 2.39 18.27 -3.12
CA ASN A 159 3.00 19.56 -2.80
C ASN A 159 1.96 20.68 -2.61
N ARG A 160 0.69 20.43 -2.95
CA ARG A 160 -0.46 21.30 -2.69
C ARG A 160 -1.32 20.69 -1.58
N ARG A 161 -2.03 21.53 -0.82
CA ARG A 161 -2.99 21.08 0.19
C ARG A 161 -4.34 20.68 -0.41
N ASN A 162 -4.84 21.51 -1.32
CA ASN A 162 -6.11 21.31 -2.02
C ASN A 162 -5.82 20.87 -3.44
N ILE A 163 -6.39 19.74 -3.83
CA ILE A 163 -6.10 19.10 -5.11
C ILE A 163 -7.42 18.73 -5.80
N ASP A 164 -7.71 19.48 -6.85
CA ASP A 164 -8.92 19.38 -7.65
C ASP A 164 -8.74 18.36 -8.77
N GLU A 165 -9.87 17.97 -9.37
CA GLU A 165 -9.95 17.08 -10.54
C GLU A 165 -9.57 17.79 -11.85
N VAL A 166 -8.42 18.49 -11.83
CA VAL A 166 -7.80 19.16 -12.98
C VAL A 166 -6.34 18.72 -13.12
N ILE A 167 -5.75 18.98 -14.29
CA ILE A 167 -4.32 18.75 -14.52
C ILE A 167 -3.55 20.02 -14.19
N TYR A 168 -2.52 19.86 -13.39
CA TYR A 168 -1.63 20.94 -13.03
C TYR A 168 -0.42 20.94 -13.98
N PRO A 169 -0.09 22.08 -14.61
CA PRO A 169 1.05 22.16 -15.51
C PRO A 169 2.36 21.95 -14.72
N PRO A 170 3.33 21.21 -15.28
CA PRO A 170 4.60 20.99 -14.63
C PRO A 170 5.47 22.26 -14.65
N PRO A 171 6.40 22.42 -13.69
CA PRO A 171 7.27 23.58 -13.61
C PRO A 171 8.32 23.63 -14.74
N VAL A 172 8.60 22.49 -15.38
CA VAL A 172 9.59 22.33 -16.44
C VAL A 172 8.97 21.56 -17.61
N GLU A 173 9.36 21.93 -18.83
CA GLU A 173 9.00 21.21 -20.03
C GLU A 173 9.57 19.78 -20.00
N ILE A 174 8.70 18.78 -20.17
CA ILE A 174 9.02 17.37 -20.00
C ILE A 174 10.16 16.93 -20.93
N LYS A 175 10.15 17.39 -22.18
CA LYS A 175 11.18 17.04 -23.16
C LYS A 175 12.57 17.46 -22.71
N LYS A 176 12.72 18.70 -22.24
CA LYS A 176 14.01 19.23 -21.73
C LYS A 176 14.51 18.44 -20.52
N LEU A 177 13.59 18.02 -19.64
CA LEU A 177 13.94 17.19 -18.49
C LEU A 177 14.42 15.79 -18.91
N CYS A 178 13.74 15.16 -19.88
CA CYS A 178 14.16 13.88 -20.43
C CYS A 178 15.53 13.98 -21.10
N ASP A 179 15.74 14.99 -21.94
CA ASP A 179 17.03 15.24 -22.61
C ASP A 179 18.14 15.42 -21.55
N LEU A 180 17.92 16.25 -20.54
CA LEU A 180 18.89 16.47 -19.45
C LEU A 180 19.28 15.18 -18.73
N VAL A 181 18.31 14.34 -18.41
CA VAL A 181 18.52 13.08 -17.67
C VAL A 181 19.13 11.98 -18.54
N GLU A 182 18.93 12.04 -19.85
CA GLU A 182 19.59 11.15 -20.80
C GLU A 182 21.09 11.45 -20.89
N TRP A 183 21.45 12.73 -21.02
CA TRP A 183 22.83 13.21 -21.21
C TRP A 183 23.69 13.19 -19.94
N LEU A 184 23.11 13.41 -18.76
CA LEU A 184 23.87 13.47 -17.51
C LEU A 184 24.18 12.08 -16.92
N ASP A 185 25.31 12.01 -16.24
CA ASP A 185 25.71 10.85 -15.44
C ASP A 185 24.78 10.67 -14.23
N GLU A 186 24.61 9.42 -13.80
CA GLU A 186 23.67 9.04 -12.75
C GLU A 186 24.01 9.68 -11.39
N SER A 187 25.30 9.87 -11.09
CA SER A 187 25.77 10.56 -9.89
C SER A 187 25.36 12.04 -9.88
N ILE A 188 25.55 12.74 -11.00
CA ILE A 188 25.16 14.15 -11.15
C ILE A 188 23.65 14.27 -11.02
N ILE A 189 22.89 13.38 -11.66
CA ILE A 189 21.42 13.36 -11.57
C ILE A 189 20.99 13.20 -10.11
N GLN A 190 21.62 12.31 -9.35
CA GLN A 190 21.30 12.10 -7.95
C GLN A 190 21.56 13.35 -7.10
N GLU A 191 22.64 14.08 -7.36
CA GLU A 191 22.98 15.32 -6.66
C GLU A 191 22.00 16.46 -6.97
N ILE A 192 21.56 16.60 -8.22
CA ILE A 192 20.63 17.67 -8.63
C ILE A 192 19.15 17.30 -8.45
N THR A 193 18.82 16.02 -8.22
CA THR A 193 17.43 15.52 -8.07
C THR A 193 16.60 16.35 -7.08
N PRO A 194 17.09 16.70 -5.87
CA PRO A 194 16.32 17.51 -4.92
C PRO A 194 15.89 18.87 -5.49
N LYS A 195 16.72 19.49 -6.34
CA LYS A 195 16.39 20.75 -7.01
C LYS A 195 15.41 20.54 -8.17
N LEU A 196 15.53 19.43 -8.90
CA LEU A 196 14.66 19.11 -10.04
C LEU A 196 13.23 18.78 -9.61
N ILE A 197 13.07 18.02 -8.52
CA ILE A 197 11.74 17.64 -8.02
C ILE A 197 11.11 18.74 -7.17
N GLY A 198 11.84 19.78 -6.76
CA GLY A 198 11.32 20.92 -6.01
C GLY A 198 10.56 20.51 -4.74
N ASP A 199 9.31 20.95 -4.62
CA ASP A 199 8.46 20.74 -3.44
C ASP A 199 7.86 19.33 -3.36
N TRP A 200 8.06 18.47 -4.37
CA TRP A 200 7.58 17.10 -4.31
C TRP A 200 8.43 16.28 -3.32
N PRO A 201 7.79 15.47 -2.46
CA PRO A 201 8.50 14.72 -1.42
C PRO A 201 9.37 13.58 -1.97
N ASN A 202 9.12 13.13 -3.20
CA ASN A 202 9.86 12.04 -3.83
C ASN A 202 9.70 12.03 -5.35
N THR A 203 10.55 11.25 -6.02
CA THR A 203 10.55 11.07 -7.49
C THR A 203 9.27 10.42 -8.02
N TYR A 204 8.61 9.57 -7.23
CA TYR A 204 7.38 8.90 -7.63
C TYR A 204 6.22 9.89 -7.86
N THR A 205 5.93 10.72 -6.87
CA THR A 205 4.85 11.73 -6.95
C THR A 205 5.12 12.74 -8.07
N TYR A 206 6.36 13.21 -8.18
CA TYR A 206 6.79 14.10 -9.25
C TYR A 206 6.58 13.49 -10.65
N THR A 207 7.09 12.27 -10.88
CA THR A 207 6.97 11.63 -12.21
C THR A 207 5.53 11.25 -12.57
N LYS A 208 4.67 11.00 -11.57
CA LYS A 208 3.22 10.84 -11.81
C LYS A 208 2.55 12.13 -12.26
N ALA A 209 2.88 13.28 -11.66
CA ALA A 209 2.39 14.57 -12.14
C ALA A 209 2.84 14.87 -13.58
N LEU A 210 4.09 14.56 -13.93
CA LEU A 210 4.59 14.70 -15.31
C LEU A 210 3.83 13.80 -16.29
N ALA A 211 3.56 12.54 -15.91
CA ALA A 211 2.81 11.60 -16.75
C ALA A 211 1.37 12.08 -17.01
N GLU A 212 0.71 12.67 -16.01
CA GLU A 212 -0.63 13.24 -16.18
C GLU A 212 -0.66 14.36 -17.23
N TYR A 213 0.36 15.21 -17.23
CA TYR A 213 0.48 16.28 -18.23
C TYR A 213 0.69 15.73 -19.64
N LEU A 214 1.48 14.66 -19.82
CA LEU A 214 1.60 13.98 -21.12
C LEU A 214 0.26 13.40 -21.61
N VAL A 215 -0.49 12.76 -20.72
CA VAL A 215 -1.82 12.23 -21.07
C VAL A 215 -2.77 13.36 -21.48
N GLN A 216 -2.70 14.50 -20.79
CA GLN A 216 -3.49 15.69 -21.15
C GLN A 216 -3.17 16.20 -22.56
N GLN A 217 -1.90 16.16 -22.98
CA GLN A 217 -1.50 16.62 -24.32
C GLN A 217 -2.09 15.77 -25.45
N GLU A 218 -2.46 14.52 -25.17
CA GLU A 218 -3.08 13.61 -26.15
C GLU A 218 -4.61 13.65 -26.15
N LYS A 219 -5.24 14.52 -25.33
CA LYS A 219 -6.71 14.56 -25.18
C LYS A 219 -7.48 14.85 -26.48
N ASP A 220 -6.84 15.55 -27.43
CA ASP A 220 -7.46 15.91 -28.71
C ASP A 220 -7.30 14.80 -29.76
N HIS A 221 -6.47 13.79 -29.48
CA HIS A 221 -6.22 12.64 -30.33
C HIS A 221 -6.81 11.35 -29.78
N LEU A 222 -6.91 11.24 -28.46
CA LEU A 222 -7.35 10.07 -27.73
C LEU A 222 -8.45 10.43 -26.75
N ASN A 223 -9.40 9.52 -26.60
CA ASN A 223 -10.43 9.64 -25.58
C ASN A 223 -9.87 9.12 -24.24
N VAL A 224 -9.41 10.05 -23.41
CA VAL A 224 -8.59 9.77 -22.22
C VAL A 224 -9.31 10.09 -20.91
N ALA A 225 -8.99 9.34 -19.86
CA ALA A 225 -9.31 9.71 -18.49
C ALA A 225 -8.19 9.30 -17.52
N ILE A 226 -8.08 10.03 -16.41
CA ILE A 226 -7.08 9.79 -15.37
C ILE A 226 -7.78 9.39 -14.07
N ILE A 227 -7.31 8.32 -13.44
CA ILE A 227 -7.79 7.86 -12.14
C ILE A 227 -6.64 8.03 -11.15
N ARG A 228 -6.88 8.77 -10.07
CA ARG A 228 -5.94 9.11 -9.01
C ARG A 228 -6.32 8.38 -7.71
N PRO A 229 -5.91 7.12 -7.52
CA PRO A 229 -6.10 6.44 -6.24
C PRO A 229 -5.20 7.03 -5.16
N SER A 230 -5.70 7.09 -3.92
CA SER A 230 -4.89 7.31 -2.73
C SER A 230 -4.13 6.04 -2.32
N ILE A 231 -3.84 5.85 -1.03
CA ILE A 231 -3.10 4.69 -0.53
C ILE A 231 -3.95 3.44 -0.75
N VAL A 232 -3.60 2.60 -1.71
CA VAL A 232 -4.36 1.38 -2.01
C VAL A 232 -4.09 0.30 -0.96
N GLY A 233 -5.13 -0.13 -0.25
CA GLY A 233 -5.10 -1.20 0.75
C GLY A 233 -5.63 -2.54 0.23
N ALA A 234 -5.96 -3.44 1.16
CA ALA A 234 -6.60 -4.70 0.84
C ALA A 234 -8.00 -4.50 0.23
N SER A 235 -8.56 -5.55 -0.37
CA SER A 235 -9.94 -5.52 -0.84
C SER A 235 -10.94 -5.36 0.30
N TRP A 236 -12.00 -4.60 0.04
CA TRP A 236 -13.13 -4.49 0.95
C TRP A 236 -14.10 -5.65 0.76
N HIS A 237 -14.54 -5.90 -0.48
CA HIS A 237 -15.47 -6.96 -0.83
C HIS A 237 -14.89 -7.97 -1.82
N GLU A 238 -14.23 -7.51 -2.89
CA GLU A 238 -13.88 -8.37 -4.03
C GLU A 238 -12.37 -8.43 -4.31
N PRO A 239 -11.80 -9.58 -4.73
CA PRO A 239 -12.46 -10.87 -4.99
C PRO A 239 -13.02 -11.55 -3.72
N PHE A 240 -12.45 -11.22 -2.56
CA PHE A 240 -12.98 -11.55 -1.24
C PHE A 240 -12.39 -10.58 -0.21
N PRO A 241 -13.03 -10.35 0.95
CA PRO A 241 -12.58 -9.37 1.93
C PRO A 241 -11.14 -9.60 2.45
N GLY A 242 -10.37 -8.52 2.56
CA GLY A 242 -9.01 -8.54 3.10
C GLY A 242 -7.95 -9.13 2.15
N TRP A 243 -8.25 -9.42 0.89
CA TRP A 243 -7.27 -9.91 -0.06
C TRP A 243 -6.17 -8.87 -0.31
N ILE A 244 -4.92 -9.31 -0.21
CA ILE A 244 -3.72 -8.50 -0.43
C ILE A 244 -2.56 -9.45 -0.77
N ASP A 245 -1.69 -9.05 -1.70
CA ASP A 245 -0.58 -9.91 -2.17
C ASP A 245 0.80 -9.22 -2.15
N ASN A 246 0.88 -8.03 -1.56
CA ASN A 246 2.10 -7.26 -1.46
C ASN A 246 2.33 -6.71 -0.05
N PHE A 247 3.60 -6.49 0.29
CA PHE A 247 4.04 -5.92 1.55
C PHE A 247 4.24 -4.39 1.47
N ASN A 248 3.81 -3.75 0.38
CA ASN A 248 4.11 -2.34 0.13
C ASN A 248 3.25 -1.44 1.02
N GLY A 249 3.78 -0.27 1.36
CA GLY A 249 3.08 0.78 2.11
C GLY A 249 2.46 0.28 3.42
N PRO A 250 1.13 0.41 3.61
CA PRO A 250 0.47 0.07 4.87
C PRO A 250 0.57 -1.41 5.26
N SER A 251 0.56 -2.34 4.30
CA SER A 251 0.61 -3.78 4.58
C SER A 251 1.87 -4.17 5.38
N GLY A 252 3.04 -3.66 4.98
CA GLY A 252 4.29 -3.93 5.67
C GLY A 252 4.33 -3.35 7.08
N MET A 253 3.77 -2.15 7.27
CA MET A 253 3.69 -1.48 8.58
C MET A 253 2.73 -2.20 9.53
N ILE A 254 1.56 -2.62 9.04
CA ILE A 254 0.58 -3.43 9.78
C ILE A 254 1.24 -4.73 10.28
N ILE A 255 1.92 -5.46 9.40
CA ILE A 255 2.62 -6.70 9.77
C ILE A 255 3.75 -6.42 10.77
N ALA A 256 4.54 -5.37 10.56
CA ALA A 256 5.63 -5.00 11.48
C ALA A 256 5.10 -4.65 12.87
N ALA A 257 3.96 -3.96 12.96
CA ALA A 257 3.26 -3.68 14.22
C ALA A 257 2.73 -4.97 14.87
N GLY A 258 2.06 -5.83 14.09
CA GLY A 258 1.51 -7.11 14.55
C GLY A 258 2.58 -8.12 15.00
N LYS A 259 3.79 -8.08 14.44
CA LYS A 259 4.94 -8.87 14.90
C LYS A 259 5.68 -8.21 16.08
N GLY A 260 5.26 -7.03 16.53
CA GLY A 260 5.94 -6.25 17.57
C GLY A 260 7.35 -5.77 17.18
N ILE A 261 7.66 -5.77 15.88
CA ILE A 261 8.91 -5.23 15.35
C ILE A 261 8.82 -3.70 15.40
N LEU A 262 7.79 -3.14 14.77
CA LEU A 262 7.44 -1.73 14.89
C LEU A 262 6.84 -1.48 16.28
N GLN A 263 7.44 -0.58 17.06
CA GLN A 263 6.96 -0.16 18.39
C GLN A 263 6.65 1.33 18.52
N THR A 264 7.20 2.14 17.63
CA THR A 264 7.01 3.59 17.61
C THR A 264 7.05 4.03 16.16
N VAL A 265 6.25 5.03 15.81
CA VAL A 265 6.24 5.65 14.49
C VAL A 265 5.87 7.13 14.63
N LYS A 266 6.53 8.00 13.84
CA LYS A 266 6.18 9.41 13.80
C LYS A 266 4.99 9.62 12.89
N VAL A 267 3.88 10.05 13.47
CA VAL A 267 2.58 10.20 12.79
C VAL A 267 1.83 11.33 13.46
N ASN A 268 1.10 12.11 12.67
CA ASN A 268 0.09 13.00 13.22
C ASN A 268 -1.19 12.18 13.39
N ASN A 269 -1.62 11.96 14.65
CA ASN A 269 -2.76 11.10 14.95
C ASN A 269 -4.08 11.67 14.40
N ASP A 270 -4.16 13.00 14.26
CA ASP A 270 -5.34 13.72 13.77
C ASP A 270 -5.29 13.93 12.25
N ALA A 271 -4.19 13.55 11.60
CA ALA A 271 -4.10 13.62 10.15
C ALA A 271 -4.96 12.52 9.52
N VAL A 272 -5.73 12.91 8.50
CA VAL A 272 -6.54 12.02 7.68
C VAL A 272 -5.63 11.04 6.94
N ALA A 273 -5.94 9.76 7.07
CA ALA A 273 -5.28 8.66 6.40
C ALA A 273 -6.12 8.22 5.19
N ASP A 274 -5.79 8.76 4.02
CA ASP A 274 -6.47 8.45 2.75
C ASP A 274 -6.16 7.02 2.27
N LEU A 275 -6.72 6.03 2.94
CA LEU A 275 -6.68 4.61 2.55
C LEU A 275 -7.88 4.30 1.63
N ILE A 276 -7.66 3.63 0.51
CA ILE A 276 -8.71 3.23 -0.44
C ILE A 276 -8.63 1.72 -0.71
N PRO A 277 -9.73 0.95 -0.63
CA PRO A 277 -9.72 -0.47 -0.98
C PRO A 277 -9.42 -0.69 -2.47
N VAL A 278 -8.66 -1.74 -2.80
CA VAL A 278 -8.27 -2.01 -4.19
C VAL A 278 -9.46 -2.23 -5.13
N ASP A 279 -10.50 -2.91 -4.66
CA ASP A 279 -11.70 -3.20 -5.42
C ASP A 279 -12.56 -1.96 -5.70
N VAL A 280 -12.59 -0.99 -4.79
CA VAL A 280 -13.19 0.33 -5.05
C VAL A 280 -12.49 1.02 -6.21
N VAL A 281 -11.15 1.02 -6.22
CA VAL A 281 -10.37 1.63 -7.31
C VAL A 281 -10.61 0.89 -8.63
N ILE A 282 -10.65 -0.45 -8.62
CA ILE A 282 -10.88 -1.24 -9.83
C ILE A 282 -12.29 -1.03 -10.38
N ASN A 283 -13.30 -0.98 -9.53
CA ASN A 283 -14.67 -0.69 -9.93
C ASN A 283 -14.79 0.69 -10.59
N LEU A 284 -14.13 1.70 -10.02
CA LEU A 284 -14.03 3.02 -10.63
C LEU A 284 -13.30 2.98 -11.97
N ILE A 285 -12.18 2.25 -12.10
CA ILE A 285 -11.43 2.15 -13.36
C ILE A 285 -12.30 1.58 -14.49
N LEU A 286 -13.07 0.52 -14.21
CA LEU A 286 -13.97 -0.08 -15.20
C LEU A 286 -15.16 0.84 -15.52
N ALA A 287 -15.75 1.49 -14.52
CA ALA A 287 -16.81 2.46 -14.74
C ALA A 287 -16.34 3.68 -15.54
N ALA A 288 -15.15 4.21 -15.24
CA ALA A 288 -14.55 5.32 -15.97
C ALA A 288 -14.18 4.90 -17.40
N GLY A 289 -13.66 3.68 -17.59
CA GLY A 289 -13.39 3.13 -18.93
C GLY A 289 -14.64 3.06 -19.81
N TRP A 290 -15.74 2.52 -19.26
CA TRP A 290 -17.05 2.51 -19.91
C TRP A 290 -17.55 3.93 -20.20
N TYR A 291 -17.53 4.81 -19.20
CA TYR A 291 -18.05 6.16 -19.33
C TYR A 291 -17.31 6.95 -20.40
N THR A 292 -15.97 6.94 -20.35
CA THR A 292 -15.11 7.55 -21.35
C THR A 292 -15.46 7.02 -22.73
N ALA A 293 -15.47 5.70 -22.93
CA ALA A 293 -15.73 5.11 -24.25
C ALA A 293 -17.11 5.45 -24.84
N VAL A 294 -18.15 5.39 -24.01
CA VAL A 294 -19.55 5.55 -24.45
C VAL A 294 -19.94 7.01 -24.57
N HIS A 295 -19.55 7.85 -23.61
CA HIS A 295 -20.01 9.24 -23.56
C HIS A 295 -19.06 10.21 -24.27
N ARG A 296 -17.80 9.84 -24.47
CA ARG A 296 -16.76 10.65 -25.13
C ARG A 296 -16.77 12.11 -24.63
N PRO A 297 -16.55 12.34 -23.33
CA PRO A 297 -16.67 13.67 -22.74
C PRO A 297 -15.72 14.66 -23.44
N LYS A 298 -16.21 15.89 -23.69
CA LYS A 298 -15.43 16.94 -24.37
C LYS A 298 -14.22 17.38 -23.54
N THR A 299 -14.34 17.35 -22.22
CA THR A 299 -13.27 17.62 -21.28
C THR A 299 -12.72 16.30 -20.77
N MET A 300 -11.40 16.16 -20.72
CA MET A 300 -10.75 15.00 -20.13
C MET A 300 -11.17 14.87 -18.66
N MET A 301 -11.63 13.67 -18.29
CA MET A 301 -12.07 13.39 -16.93
C MET A 301 -10.89 13.00 -16.04
N VAL A 302 -10.83 13.58 -14.85
CA VAL A 302 -9.88 13.22 -13.78
C VAL A 302 -10.69 12.81 -12.57
N TYR A 303 -10.41 11.64 -12.01
CA TYR A 303 -11.14 11.11 -10.86
C TYR A 303 -10.20 10.97 -9.67
N ASN A 304 -10.43 11.75 -8.61
CA ASN A 304 -9.75 11.56 -7.33
C ASN A 304 -10.43 10.41 -6.56
N CYS A 305 -9.82 9.23 -6.56
CA CYS A 305 -10.35 8.06 -5.86
C CYS A 305 -9.77 8.01 -4.44
N THR A 306 -10.40 8.78 -3.55
CA THR A 306 -9.94 9.03 -2.18
C THR A 306 -11.09 8.84 -1.18
N THR A 307 -10.75 8.70 0.09
CA THR A 307 -11.75 8.56 1.18
C THR A 307 -11.83 9.79 2.06
N GLY A 308 -10.77 10.60 2.17
CA GLY A 308 -10.64 11.66 3.16
C GLY A 308 -11.71 12.74 3.09
N GLY A 309 -12.15 13.12 1.89
CA GLY A 309 -13.22 14.12 1.72
C GLY A 309 -14.65 13.57 1.92
N ILE A 310 -14.83 12.24 1.94
CA ILE A 310 -16.14 11.60 1.87
C ILE A 310 -16.45 10.79 3.15
N ASN A 311 -15.49 10.02 3.63
CA ASN A 311 -15.58 9.15 4.80
C ASN A 311 -14.22 9.16 5.53
N PRO A 312 -13.85 10.26 6.20
CA PRO A 312 -12.51 10.45 6.77
C PRO A 312 -12.20 9.43 7.88
N PHE A 313 -10.92 9.05 7.96
CA PHE A 313 -10.39 8.17 9.00
C PHE A 313 -8.98 8.60 9.36
N CYS A 314 -8.68 8.76 10.65
CA CYS A 314 -7.40 9.32 11.07
C CYS A 314 -6.36 8.23 11.34
N TRP A 315 -5.08 8.59 11.24
CA TRP A 315 -4.01 7.63 11.51
C TRP A 315 -4.03 7.06 12.93
N GLY A 316 -4.45 7.86 13.92
CA GLY A 316 -4.61 7.39 15.30
C GLY A 316 -5.61 6.24 15.41
N ASP A 317 -6.74 6.33 14.69
CA ASP A 317 -7.78 5.30 14.67
C ASP A 317 -7.28 4.03 13.97
N ILE A 318 -6.57 4.15 12.84
CA ILE A 318 -5.91 3.02 12.18
C ILE A 318 -5.02 2.27 13.18
N GLY A 319 -4.15 3.01 13.88
CA GLY A 319 -3.25 2.42 14.88
C GLY A 319 -4.00 1.67 15.97
N TYR A 320 -5.06 2.27 16.50
CA TYR A 320 -5.91 1.64 17.51
C TYR A 320 -6.53 0.33 17.00
N HIS A 321 -7.17 0.35 15.81
CA HIS A 321 -7.84 -0.82 15.25
C HIS A 321 -6.87 -1.93 14.87
N VAL A 322 -5.69 -1.60 14.32
CA VAL A 322 -4.64 -2.57 13.99
C VAL A 322 -4.14 -3.27 15.25
N ILE A 323 -3.78 -2.50 16.29
CA ILE A 323 -3.24 -3.08 17.54
C ILE A 323 -4.32 -3.87 18.29
N SER A 324 -5.57 -3.38 18.31
CA SER A 324 -6.70 -4.09 18.90
C SER A 324 -6.94 -5.44 18.20
N THR A 325 -6.92 -5.45 16.86
CA THR A 325 -7.09 -6.67 16.07
C THR A 325 -5.99 -7.67 16.37
N PHE A 326 -4.71 -7.30 16.37
CA PHE A 326 -3.62 -8.24 16.66
C PHE A 326 -3.53 -8.68 18.13
N LYS A 327 -4.17 -7.98 19.07
CA LYS A 327 -4.37 -8.51 20.43
C LYS A 327 -5.39 -9.65 20.45
N ARG A 328 -6.45 -9.58 19.63
CA ARG A 328 -7.48 -10.63 19.52
C ARG A 328 -7.06 -11.78 18.62
N ASN A 329 -6.44 -11.46 17.49
CA ASN A 329 -6.03 -12.34 16.41
C ASN A 329 -4.51 -12.20 16.15
N PRO A 330 -3.65 -12.65 17.08
CA PRO A 330 -2.21 -12.42 16.97
C PRO A 330 -1.56 -13.14 15.80
N LEU A 331 -0.53 -12.50 15.26
CA LEU A 331 0.40 -13.12 14.32
C LEU A 331 1.27 -14.14 15.03
N GLU A 332 1.60 -15.22 14.33
CA GLU A 332 2.49 -16.26 14.85
C GLU A 332 3.92 -15.71 15.02
N GLN A 333 4.70 -16.30 15.93
CA GLN A 333 6.12 -15.95 16.09
C GLN A 333 6.41 -14.44 16.22
N ALA A 334 5.50 -13.68 16.86
CA ALA A 334 5.73 -12.26 17.13
C ALA A 334 7.05 -12.08 17.88
N PHE A 335 7.86 -11.11 17.47
CA PHE A 335 9.14 -10.79 18.11
C PHE A 335 8.91 -10.18 19.49
N ARG A 336 7.88 -9.33 19.61
CA ARG A 336 7.41 -8.71 20.85
C ARG A 336 5.91 -8.61 20.86
N ILE A 337 5.36 -8.20 22.00
CA ILE A 337 3.95 -7.86 22.11
C ILE A 337 3.63 -6.74 21.09
N PRO A 338 2.56 -6.90 20.30
CA PRO A 338 2.08 -5.86 19.40
C PRO A 338 1.81 -4.57 20.18
N SER A 339 2.55 -3.55 19.82
CA SER A 339 2.43 -2.19 20.34
C SER A 339 3.00 -1.30 19.25
N ALA A 340 2.38 -0.17 18.97
CA ALA A 340 2.89 0.81 18.02
C ALA A 340 2.48 2.19 18.54
N GLN A 341 3.35 2.81 19.34
CA GLN A 341 3.10 4.14 19.84
C GLN A 341 3.20 5.14 18.68
N MET A 342 2.17 5.94 18.49
CA MET A 342 2.10 6.94 17.44
C MET A 342 2.28 8.31 18.09
N THR A 343 3.26 9.07 17.59
CA THR A 343 3.62 10.37 18.17
C THR A 343 3.96 11.37 17.08
N SER A 344 3.53 12.61 17.23
CA SER A 344 3.91 13.72 16.34
C SER A 344 5.28 14.31 16.71
N ASN A 345 5.75 14.09 17.95
CA ASN A 345 6.96 14.69 18.46
C ASN A 345 8.22 13.92 17.99
N HIS A 346 9.07 14.62 17.23
CA HIS A 346 10.29 14.05 16.67
C HIS A 346 11.27 13.55 17.73
N LEU A 347 11.50 14.30 18.81
CA LEU A 347 12.47 13.94 19.86
C LEU A 347 12.01 12.69 20.61
N ILE A 348 10.72 12.62 20.95
CA ILE A 348 10.12 11.44 21.60
C ILE A 348 10.23 10.23 20.68
N ASN A 349 9.95 10.38 19.38
CA ASN A 349 10.09 9.29 18.43
C ASN A 349 11.54 8.81 18.31
N GLN A 350 12.53 9.70 18.23
CA GLN A 350 13.95 9.32 18.16
C GLN A 350 14.44 8.59 19.41
N TYR A 351 13.99 9.05 20.59
CA TYR A 351 14.22 8.35 21.85
C TYR A 351 13.69 6.91 21.77
N TRP A 352 12.42 6.73 21.38
CA TRP A 352 11.81 5.41 21.30
C TRP A 352 12.35 4.54 20.17
N ILE A 353 12.81 5.11 19.05
CA ILE A 353 13.54 4.34 18.03
C ILE A 353 14.83 3.78 18.63
N THR A 354 15.56 4.58 19.40
CA THR A 354 16.82 4.14 20.01
C THR A 354 16.58 3.05 21.05
N VAL A 355 15.64 3.30 21.97
CA VAL A 355 15.35 2.41 23.11
C VAL A 355 14.55 1.17 22.69
N SER A 356 13.53 1.35 21.85
CA SER A 356 12.58 0.28 21.51
C SER A 356 12.89 -0.42 20.19
N HIS A 357 13.72 0.13 19.29
CA HIS A 357 14.09 -0.57 18.04
C HIS A 357 15.56 -0.97 18.05
N LYS A 358 16.48 0.00 18.12
CA LYS A 358 17.93 -0.24 17.95
C LYS A 358 18.54 -1.06 19.08
N ALA A 359 18.31 -0.69 20.34
CA ALA A 359 18.92 -1.40 21.47
C ALA A 359 18.52 -2.89 21.55
N PRO A 360 17.22 -3.27 21.45
CA PRO A 360 16.83 -4.69 21.45
C PRO A 360 17.39 -5.46 20.25
N ALA A 361 17.50 -4.81 19.09
CA ALA A 361 18.06 -5.42 17.90
C ALA A 361 19.56 -5.72 18.06
N MET A 362 20.32 -4.78 18.63
CA MET A 362 21.74 -4.98 18.94
C MET A 362 21.95 -6.10 19.95
N LEU A 363 21.16 -6.13 21.04
CA LEU A 363 21.23 -7.20 22.04
C LEU A 363 20.90 -8.56 21.45
N TYR A 364 19.87 -8.65 20.62
CA TYR A 364 19.50 -9.90 19.96
C TYR A 364 20.55 -10.36 18.94
N ASP A 365 21.10 -9.44 18.14
CA ASP A 365 22.18 -9.77 17.19
C ASP A 365 23.47 -10.19 17.90
N PHE A 366 23.76 -9.59 19.07
CA PHE A 366 24.86 -10.03 19.93
C PHE A 366 24.63 -11.46 20.46
N TYR A 367 23.42 -11.76 20.96
CA TYR A 367 23.03 -13.12 21.34
C TYR A 367 23.15 -14.13 20.18
N LEU A 368 22.73 -13.75 18.97
CA LEU A 368 22.90 -14.60 17.79
C LEU A 368 24.38 -14.89 17.52
N ARG A 369 25.25 -13.88 17.60
CA ARG A 369 26.70 -14.09 17.44
C ARG A 369 27.27 -15.06 18.48
N LEU A 370 26.88 -14.90 19.75
CA LEU A 370 27.31 -15.80 20.84
C LEU A 370 26.85 -17.25 20.62
N THR A 371 25.72 -17.46 19.94
CA THR A 371 25.17 -18.79 19.61
C THR A 371 25.62 -19.31 18.23
N GLY A 372 26.63 -18.68 17.61
CA GLY A 372 27.15 -19.07 16.30
C GLY A 372 26.21 -18.77 15.12
N ARG A 373 25.17 -17.96 15.33
CA ARG A 373 24.16 -17.60 14.32
C ARG A 373 24.47 -16.23 13.70
N LYS A 374 24.09 -16.05 12.43
CA LYS A 374 24.29 -14.78 11.72
C LYS A 374 23.36 -13.68 12.27
N PRO A 375 23.86 -12.47 12.57
CA PRO A 375 23.03 -11.34 13.01
C PRO A 375 22.07 -10.90 11.90
N ARG A 376 20.83 -10.57 12.25
CA ARG A 376 19.75 -10.24 11.31
C ARG A 376 18.83 -9.10 11.74
N MET A 377 18.68 -8.84 13.04
CA MET A 377 17.67 -7.90 13.53
C MET A 377 18.00 -6.45 13.18
N MET A 378 19.25 -6.03 13.28
CA MET A 378 19.64 -4.68 12.86
C MET A 378 19.33 -4.42 11.38
N LYS A 379 19.49 -5.44 10.53
CA LYS A 379 19.13 -5.33 9.10
C LYS A 379 17.62 -5.13 8.91
N ILE A 380 16.80 -5.86 9.66
CA ILE A 380 15.34 -5.71 9.64
C ILE A 380 14.93 -4.31 10.10
N PHE A 381 15.48 -3.84 11.21
CA PHE A 381 15.15 -2.52 11.75
C PHE A 381 15.66 -1.37 10.87
N ASN A 382 16.83 -1.49 10.24
CA ASN A 382 17.30 -0.47 9.30
C ASN A 382 16.39 -0.36 8.07
N ARG A 383 15.88 -1.49 7.55
CA ARG A 383 14.89 -1.50 6.46
C ARG A 383 13.56 -0.88 6.90
N LEU A 384 13.08 -1.22 8.10
CA LEU A 384 11.88 -0.63 8.67
C LEU A 384 12.03 0.88 8.86
N HIS A 385 13.16 1.33 9.41
CA HIS A 385 13.44 2.75 9.61
C HIS A 385 13.49 3.52 8.29
N LYS A 386 14.18 2.99 7.28
CA LYS A 386 14.16 3.59 5.93
C LYS A 386 12.72 3.71 5.39
N SER A 387 11.90 2.67 5.57
CA SER A 387 10.49 2.68 5.14
C SER A 387 9.67 3.73 5.90
N MET A 388 9.84 3.86 7.21
CA MET A 388 9.17 4.89 8.02
C MET A 388 9.55 6.31 7.57
N MET A 389 10.83 6.57 7.31
CA MET A 389 11.30 7.89 6.85
C MET A 389 10.69 8.27 5.49
N LEU A 390 10.57 7.32 4.56
CA LEU A 390 9.94 7.54 3.26
C LEU A 390 8.43 7.85 3.35
N LEU A 391 7.77 7.39 4.42
CA LEU A 391 6.34 7.59 4.64
C LEU A 391 6.03 8.81 5.52
N GLU A 392 7.01 9.36 6.24
CA GLU A 392 6.80 10.43 7.23
C GLU A 392 6.07 11.64 6.65
N TYR A 393 6.39 12.03 5.41
CA TYR A 393 5.69 13.13 4.73
C TYR A 393 4.18 12.88 4.63
N PHE A 394 3.77 11.65 4.32
CA PHE A 394 2.36 11.25 4.14
C PHE A 394 1.64 10.98 5.46
N THR A 395 2.35 10.53 6.49
CA THR A 395 1.74 10.22 7.80
C THR A 395 1.67 11.42 8.74
N THR A 396 2.20 12.59 8.35
CA THR A 396 2.19 13.80 9.20
C THR A 396 1.33 14.93 8.66
N GLN A 397 0.74 14.74 7.47
CA GLN A 397 -0.02 15.75 6.73
C GLN A 397 -1.38 15.21 6.29
N SER A 398 -2.25 16.12 5.86
CA SER A 398 -3.56 15.81 5.30
C SER A 398 -3.81 16.66 4.07
N TRP A 399 -4.63 16.14 3.17
CA TRP A 399 -4.96 16.75 1.90
C TRP A 399 -6.48 16.84 1.74
N GLU A 400 -6.91 17.82 0.97
CA GLU A 400 -8.31 18.01 0.59
C GLU A 400 -8.43 17.73 -0.90
N TRP A 401 -9.23 16.71 -1.24
CA TRP A 401 -9.43 16.23 -2.60
C TRP A 401 -10.83 16.61 -3.07
N SER A 402 -10.94 17.24 -4.23
CA SER A 402 -12.25 17.38 -4.88
C SER A 402 -12.70 16.01 -5.41
N SER A 403 -14.00 15.73 -5.42
CA SER A 403 -14.54 14.41 -5.78
C SER A 403 -15.81 14.52 -6.64
N GLU A 404 -15.98 15.62 -7.36
CA GLU A 404 -17.19 15.90 -8.13
C GLU A 404 -17.40 14.90 -9.27
N ASN A 405 -16.36 14.55 -10.01
CA ASN A 405 -16.42 13.63 -11.14
C ASN A 405 -16.76 12.21 -10.70
N MET A 406 -16.26 11.77 -9.53
CA MET A 406 -16.64 10.48 -8.94
C MET A 406 -18.13 10.46 -8.58
N ASN A 407 -18.64 11.53 -7.96
CA ASN A 407 -20.06 11.67 -7.64
C ASN A 407 -20.94 11.72 -8.90
N MET A 408 -20.51 12.46 -9.92
CA MET A 408 -21.17 12.52 -11.22
C MET A 408 -21.24 11.13 -11.86
N LEU A 409 -20.13 10.40 -11.91
CA LEU A 409 -20.08 9.08 -12.51
C LEU A 409 -21.00 8.09 -11.78
N MET A 410 -21.01 8.09 -10.44
CA MET A 410 -21.96 7.28 -9.66
C MET A 410 -23.42 7.57 -10.03
N ALA A 411 -23.76 8.84 -10.26
CA ALA A 411 -25.10 9.25 -10.63
C ALA A 411 -25.54 8.69 -11.99
N GLN A 412 -24.60 8.49 -12.93
CA GLN A 412 -24.85 7.92 -14.26
C GLN A 412 -25.05 6.39 -14.26
N LEU A 413 -24.69 5.70 -13.18
CA LEU A 413 -24.80 4.25 -13.12
C LEU A 413 -26.24 3.78 -12.90
N SER A 414 -26.60 2.70 -13.61
CA SER A 414 -27.83 1.95 -13.34
C SER A 414 -27.79 1.33 -11.93
N PRO A 415 -28.93 1.00 -11.31
CA PRO A 415 -28.95 0.33 -10.01
C PRO A 415 -28.14 -0.99 -9.98
N GLU A 416 -28.16 -1.73 -11.09
CA GLU A 416 -27.37 -2.96 -11.23
C GLU A 416 -25.87 -2.67 -11.31
N ASP A 417 -25.46 -1.69 -12.11
CA ASP A 417 -24.05 -1.28 -12.21
C ASP A 417 -23.53 -0.69 -10.90
N ARG A 418 -24.35 0.06 -10.14
CA ARG A 418 -23.98 0.55 -8.80
C ARG A 418 -23.68 -0.58 -7.83
N ARG A 419 -24.44 -1.69 -7.91
CA ARG A 419 -24.20 -2.88 -7.09
C ARG A 419 -22.96 -3.64 -7.56
N LEU A 420 -22.82 -3.85 -8.88
CA LEU A 420 -21.76 -4.68 -9.44
C LEU A 420 -20.41 -3.96 -9.44
N PHE A 421 -20.37 -2.68 -9.74
CA PHE A 421 -19.16 -1.84 -9.79
C PHE A 421 -19.24 -0.78 -8.69
N ASN A 422 -19.47 -1.19 -7.45
CA ASN A 422 -19.58 -0.26 -6.33
C ASN A 422 -18.23 0.41 -6.03
N PHE A 423 -18.21 1.73 -6.06
CA PHE A 423 -17.09 2.54 -5.56
C PHE A 423 -17.54 3.61 -4.56
N ASP A 424 -18.72 3.47 -3.96
CA ASP A 424 -19.22 4.38 -2.93
C ASP A 424 -18.62 4.09 -1.55
N VAL A 425 -17.61 4.86 -1.17
CA VAL A 425 -16.88 4.70 0.10
C VAL A 425 -17.66 5.20 1.33
N ARG A 426 -18.83 5.85 1.18
CA ARG A 426 -19.67 6.25 2.32
C ARG A 426 -20.23 5.05 3.08
N GLN A 427 -20.31 3.91 2.40
CA GLN A 427 -20.80 2.64 2.95
C GLN A 427 -19.69 1.85 3.67
N LEU A 428 -18.43 2.30 3.61
CA LEU A 428 -17.28 1.62 4.20
C LEU A 428 -17.26 1.78 5.72
N HIS A 429 -17.34 0.67 6.45
CA HIS A 429 -17.15 0.63 7.90
C HIS A 429 -15.68 0.39 8.24
N TRP A 430 -14.98 1.45 8.67
CA TRP A 430 -13.54 1.43 8.92
C TRP A 430 -13.07 0.35 9.89
N SER A 431 -13.79 0.14 11.00
CA SER A 431 -13.41 -0.86 12.00
C SER A 431 -13.38 -2.28 11.44
N GLU A 432 -14.41 -2.63 10.66
CA GLU A 432 -14.53 -3.93 10.01
C GLU A 432 -13.49 -4.08 8.89
N TYR A 433 -13.30 -3.03 8.08
CA TYR A 433 -12.32 -3.04 7.00
C TYR A 433 -10.89 -3.24 7.52
N ILE A 434 -10.47 -2.53 8.58
CA ILE A 434 -9.14 -2.69 9.16
C ILE A 434 -8.95 -4.07 9.80
N GLU A 435 -9.99 -4.62 10.44
CA GLU A 435 -9.95 -5.97 10.99
C GLU A 435 -9.76 -7.02 9.87
N ASN A 436 -10.56 -6.94 8.81
CA ASN A 436 -10.45 -7.80 7.64
C ASN A 436 -9.09 -7.64 6.93
N TYR A 437 -8.55 -6.42 6.87
CA TYR A 437 -7.21 -6.17 6.33
C TYR A 437 -6.13 -6.86 7.20
N CYS A 438 -6.19 -6.73 8.52
CA CYS A 438 -5.24 -7.40 9.43
C CYS A 438 -5.31 -8.93 9.33
N ILE A 439 -6.52 -9.50 9.27
CA ILE A 439 -6.74 -10.95 9.06
C ILE A 439 -6.23 -11.37 7.68
N GLY A 440 -6.50 -10.55 6.66
CA GLY A 440 -6.01 -10.74 5.30
C GLY A 440 -4.48 -10.76 5.21
N ALA A 441 -3.80 -9.83 5.88
CA ALA A 441 -2.35 -9.81 5.96
C ALA A 441 -1.79 -11.08 6.63
N LYS A 442 -2.44 -11.58 7.69
CA LYS A 442 -2.10 -12.87 8.32
C LYS A 442 -2.24 -14.03 7.31
N LYS A 443 -3.39 -14.13 6.64
CA LYS A 443 -3.74 -15.27 5.78
C LYS A 443 -2.99 -15.28 4.45
N TYR A 444 -2.86 -14.14 3.77
CA TYR A 444 -2.40 -14.05 2.39
C TYR A 444 -0.95 -13.62 2.24
N LEU A 445 -0.41 -12.82 3.17
CA LEU A 445 0.99 -12.38 3.11
C LEU A 445 1.90 -13.28 3.95
N LEU A 446 1.44 -13.66 5.14
CA LEU A 446 2.21 -14.51 6.04
C LEU A 446 1.91 -16.00 5.88
N ASN A 447 0.87 -16.35 5.12
CA ASN A 447 0.39 -17.72 4.95
C ASN A 447 0.12 -18.43 6.30
N GLU A 448 -0.31 -17.67 7.30
CA GLU A 448 -0.65 -18.20 8.63
C GLU A 448 -2.13 -18.61 8.67
N ASP A 449 -2.39 -19.74 9.32
CA ASP A 449 -3.75 -20.27 9.46
C ASP A 449 -4.46 -19.69 10.68
N MET A 450 -5.80 -19.60 10.63
CA MET A 450 -6.60 -19.10 11.74
C MET A 450 -6.61 -20.08 12.93
N SER A 451 -6.41 -21.38 12.68
CA SER A 451 -6.24 -22.41 13.72
C SER A 451 -4.98 -22.18 14.57
N GLY A 452 -4.00 -21.41 14.10
CA GLY A 452 -2.78 -21.07 14.84
C GLY A 452 -2.97 -20.03 15.96
N ILE A 453 -4.14 -19.40 16.05
CA ILE A 453 -4.42 -18.32 17.01
C ILE A 453 -4.20 -18.73 18.49
N PRO A 454 -4.64 -19.90 18.98
CA PRO A 454 -4.42 -20.31 20.36
C PRO A 454 -2.93 -20.40 20.72
N ALA A 455 -2.12 -20.96 19.82
CA ALA A 455 -0.67 -21.06 20.00
C ALA A 455 0.00 -19.68 19.98
N ALA A 456 -0.41 -18.80 19.05
CA ALA A 456 0.07 -17.43 18.99
C ALA A 456 -0.29 -16.61 20.26
N LYS A 457 -1.50 -16.80 20.82
CA LYS A 457 -1.89 -16.21 22.12
C LYS A 457 -1.01 -16.71 23.26
N GLN A 458 -0.69 -18.01 23.30
CA GLN A 458 0.22 -18.56 24.30
C GLN A 458 1.62 -17.96 24.18
N HIS A 459 2.13 -17.80 22.95
CA HIS A 459 3.40 -17.13 22.68
C HIS A 459 3.40 -15.68 23.19
N LEU A 460 2.34 -14.90 22.93
CA LEU A 460 2.22 -13.54 23.47
C LEU A 460 2.17 -13.51 25.00
N ARG A 461 1.52 -14.47 25.66
CA ARG A 461 1.54 -14.58 27.12
C ARG A 461 2.95 -14.84 27.65
N LYS A 462 3.75 -15.68 26.97
CA LYS A 462 5.17 -15.91 27.31
C LYS A 462 5.97 -14.61 27.18
N LEU A 463 5.81 -13.88 26.07
CA LEU A 463 6.48 -12.59 25.87
C LEU A 463 6.10 -11.56 26.95
N ARG A 464 4.83 -11.52 27.35
CA ARG A 464 4.35 -10.68 28.45
C ARG A 464 5.04 -11.03 29.78
N ASN A 465 5.14 -12.32 30.09
CA ASN A 465 5.82 -12.76 31.31
C ASN A 465 7.31 -12.41 31.28
N ILE A 466 7.97 -12.56 30.12
CA ILE A 466 9.37 -12.14 29.92
C ILE A 466 9.50 -10.63 30.16
N GLN A 467 8.61 -9.81 29.59
CA GLN A 467 8.63 -8.37 29.77
C GLN A 467 8.42 -7.97 31.23
N TYR A 468 7.48 -8.60 31.95
CA TYR A 468 7.26 -8.35 33.37
C TYR A 468 8.47 -8.76 34.22
N ALA A 469 9.08 -9.92 33.93
CA ALA A 469 10.28 -10.36 34.63
C ALA A 469 11.46 -9.41 34.39
N PHE A 470 11.66 -8.95 33.15
CA PHE A 470 12.68 -7.98 32.78
C PHE A 470 12.46 -6.64 33.49
N ASN A 471 11.25 -6.06 33.40
CA ASN A 471 10.92 -4.79 34.03
C ASN A 471 11.04 -4.85 35.56
N THR A 472 10.62 -5.97 36.17
CA THR A 472 10.75 -6.18 37.62
C THR A 472 12.21 -6.27 38.03
N THR A 473 13.02 -7.02 37.28
CA THR A 473 14.48 -7.12 37.52
C THR A 473 15.16 -5.76 37.40
N LEU A 474 14.84 -5.01 36.33
CA LEU A 474 15.37 -3.66 36.11
C LEU A 474 14.99 -2.71 37.24
N LEU A 475 13.72 -2.73 37.67
CA LEU A 475 13.23 -1.92 38.80
C LEU A 475 13.99 -2.26 40.08
N VAL A 476 14.20 -3.55 40.38
CA VAL A 476 14.96 -4.00 41.56
C VAL A 476 16.42 -3.53 41.49
N ILE A 477 17.06 -3.58 40.32
CA ILE A 477 18.44 -3.09 40.13
C ILE A 477 18.51 -1.58 40.35
N ILE A 478 17.63 -0.80 39.71
CA ILE A 478 17.56 0.65 39.86
C ILE A 478 17.33 1.01 41.33
N TRP A 479 16.37 0.34 41.98
CA TRP A 479 16.05 0.57 43.39
C TRP A 479 17.24 0.25 44.31
N ARG A 480 17.98 -0.85 44.06
CA ARG A 480 19.20 -1.16 44.81
C ARG A 480 20.28 -0.09 44.65
N ILE A 481 20.50 0.40 43.43
CA ILE A 481 21.48 1.48 43.18
C ILE A 481 21.06 2.76 43.89
N PHE A 482 19.76 3.08 43.87
CA PHE A 482 19.21 4.26 44.52
C PHE A 482 19.34 4.20 46.05
N ILE A 483 18.99 3.07 46.68
CA ILE A 483 19.21 2.81 48.11
C ILE A 483 20.69 2.88 48.48
N ALA A 484 21.58 2.33 47.65
CA ALA A 484 23.02 2.38 47.92
C ALA A 484 23.54 3.83 47.96
N ARG A 485 22.98 4.71 47.13
CA ARG A 485 23.45 6.10 46.98
C ARG A 485 22.65 7.15 47.76
N SER A 486 21.49 6.82 48.34
CA SER A 486 20.63 7.78 49.06
C SER A 486 20.23 7.30 50.45
N GLN A 487 20.61 8.07 51.48
CA GLN A 487 20.20 7.82 52.86
C GLN A 487 18.69 7.94 53.05
N MET A 488 18.05 8.91 52.38
CA MET A 488 16.59 9.07 52.42
C MET A 488 15.89 7.83 51.86
N ALA A 489 16.39 7.28 50.74
CA ALA A 489 15.86 6.06 50.16
C ALA A 489 16.00 4.84 51.08
N ARG A 490 17.15 4.70 51.77
CA ARG A 490 17.34 3.68 52.81
C ARG A 490 16.29 3.79 53.91
N ASN A 491 16.11 5.00 54.45
CA ASN A 491 15.17 5.24 55.55
C ASN A 491 13.72 4.91 55.13
N ILE A 492 13.30 5.33 53.93
CA ILE A 492 11.99 4.99 53.37
C ILE A 492 11.85 3.46 53.21
N TRP A 493 12.87 2.80 52.68
CA TRP A 493 12.86 1.34 52.51
C TRP A 493 12.71 0.59 53.84
N TYR A 494 13.50 0.95 54.86
CA TYR A 494 13.39 0.35 56.19
C TYR A 494 12.02 0.60 56.82
N PHE A 495 11.46 1.81 56.63
CA PHE A 495 10.11 2.12 57.09
C PHE A 495 9.05 1.23 56.41
N VAL A 496 9.08 1.08 55.09
CA VAL A 496 8.14 0.22 54.34
C VAL A 496 8.28 -1.24 54.74
N VAL A 497 9.50 -1.78 54.85
CA VAL A 497 9.74 -3.16 55.27
C VAL A 497 9.25 -3.38 56.71
N SER A 498 9.50 -2.43 57.62
CA SER A 498 8.99 -2.48 58.99
C SER A 498 7.46 -2.47 59.04
N LEU A 499 6.81 -1.63 58.22
CA LEU A 499 5.36 -1.59 58.09
C LEU A 499 4.79 -2.92 57.59
N CYS A 500 5.37 -3.49 56.53
CA CYS A 500 4.96 -4.79 55.99
C CYS A 500 5.14 -5.91 57.01
N TYR A 501 6.25 -5.92 57.76
CA TYR A 501 6.48 -6.89 58.83
C TYR A 501 5.43 -6.78 59.94
N LYS A 502 5.11 -5.55 60.38
CA LYS A 502 4.05 -5.29 61.37
C LYS A 502 2.67 -5.71 60.86
N PHE A 503 2.39 -5.50 59.57
CA PHE A 503 1.13 -5.91 58.96
C PHE A 503 1.00 -7.44 58.87
N LEU A 504 2.07 -8.13 58.45
CA LEU A 504 2.12 -9.59 58.40
C LEU A 504 2.05 -10.23 59.79
N SER A 505 2.70 -9.63 60.81
CA SER A 505 2.61 -10.11 62.18
C SER A 505 1.20 -9.91 62.76
N TYR A 506 0.53 -8.80 62.43
CA TYR A 506 -0.86 -8.56 62.80
C TYR A 506 -1.82 -9.60 62.18
N PHE A 507 -1.64 -9.96 60.90
CA PHE A 507 -2.44 -11.02 60.27
C PHE A 507 -2.16 -12.41 60.84
N ARG A 508 -0.90 -12.73 61.19
CA ARG A 508 -0.57 -13.98 61.89
C ARG A 508 -1.19 -14.06 63.29
N ALA A 509 -1.21 -12.95 64.02
CA ALA A 509 -1.86 -12.86 65.33
C ALA A 509 -3.39 -12.93 65.22
N SER A 510 -3.97 -12.35 64.17
CA SER A 510 -5.42 -12.42 63.89
C SER A 510 -5.88 -13.80 63.43
N SER A 511 -5.07 -14.54 62.65
CA SER A 511 -5.39 -15.90 62.21
C SER A 511 -5.28 -16.96 63.31
N THR A 512 -4.57 -16.67 64.40
CA THR A 512 -4.44 -17.55 65.58
C THR A 512 -5.55 -17.34 66.62
N LEU A 513 -6.38 -16.30 66.47
CA LEU A 513 -7.54 -15.99 67.32
C LEU A 513 -8.88 -16.60 66.82
N ARG A 514 -8.82 -17.60 65.91
CA ARG A 514 -10.00 -18.27 65.32
C ARG A 514 -10.21 -19.73 65.77
N HIS A 515 -9.73 -20.08 66.96
CA HIS A 515 -10.07 -21.36 67.61
C HIS A 515 -10.77 -21.12 68.94
#